data_AF-A0A2I0HM75-F1
#
_entry.id   AF-A0A2I0HM75-F1
#
_cell.length_a   1.000
_cell.length_b   1.000
_cell.length_c   1.000
_cell.angle_alpha   90.00
_cell.angle_beta   90.00
_cell.angle_gamma   90.00
#
_symmetry.space_group_name_H-M   'P 1'
#
loop_
_entity.id
_entity.type
_entity.pdbx_description
1 polymer ?
#
loop_
_entity_poly.entity_id
_entity_poly.type
_entity_poly.pdbx_seq_one_letter_code
_entity_poly.pdbx_strand_id
1 'polypeptide(L)'
;MSVIDLITRVDAICKKYDKYDVDKQKEPNVAGDDAFARLYGVIEADVESAVQKSELAATEKNRATVVAMNAEIRRTKARLLEELPKLQRLAFKKVPALH
;
A
#
# COMPACT_ATOMS: atom_id res chain seq x y z
N MET A 1 33.51 -13.30 29.85
CA MET A 1 32.42 -12.74 29.03
C MET A 1 31.35 -12.27 29.99
N SER A 2 31.30 -10.95 30.21
CA SER A 2 30.36 -10.29 31.11
C SER A 2 28.97 -10.16 30.46
N VAL A 3 27.94 -9.95 31.27
CA VAL A 3 26.59 -9.60 30.78
C VAL A 3 26.65 -8.36 29.89
N ILE A 4 27.56 -7.42 30.19
CA ILE A 4 27.79 -6.22 29.38
C ILE A 4 28.28 -6.61 27.98
N ASP A 5 29.25 -7.53 27.88
CA ASP A 5 29.80 -8.01 26.60
C ASP A 5 28.71 -8.68 25.74
N LEU A 6 27.80 -9.42 26.39
CA LEU A 6 26.66 -10.05 25.73
C LEU A 6 25.69 -9.01 25.17
N ILE A 7 25.32 -8.00 25.96
CA ILE A 7 24.41 -6.93 25.53
C ILE A 7 25.00 -6.16 24.35
N THR A 8 26.27 -5.75 24.42
CA THR A 8 26.92 -5.00 23.34
C THR A 8 27.01 -5.83 22.05
N ARG A 9 27.27 -7.14 22.18
CA ARG A 9 27.34 -8.04 21.03
C ARG A 9 25.97 -8.28 20.40
N VAL A 10 24.92 -8.42 21.21
CA VAL A 10 23.53 -8.53 20.72
C VAL A 10 23.11 -7.25 20.01
N ASP A 11 23.38 -6.08 20.59
CA ASP A 11 23.09 -4.78 19.96
C ASP A 11 23.79 -4.63 18.60
N ALA A 12 25.07 -4.99 18.51
CA ALA A 12 25.81 -4.98 17.25
C ALA A 12 25.23 -5.95 16.19
N ILE A 13 24.73 -7.12 16.63
CA ILE A 13 24.05 -8.07 15.74
C ILE A 13 22.72 -7.49 15.26
N CYS A 14 21.88 -6.98 16.16
CA CYS A 14 20.62 -6.35 15.80
C CYS A 14 20.84 -5.23 14.75
N LYS A 15 21.77 -4.30 15.00
CA LYS A 15 22.13 -3.23 14.06
C LYS A 15 22.61 -3.75 12.69
N LYS A 16 23.35 -4.85 12.64
CA LYS A 16 23.82 -5.45 11.38
C LYS A 16 22.66 -5.97 10.51
N TYR A 17 21.58 -6.42 11.15
CA TYR A 17 20.41 -6.98 10.48
C TYR A 17 19.22 -6.02 10.39
N ASP A 18 19.32 -4.79 10.91
CA ASP A 18 18.29 -3.75 10.79
C ASP A 18 17.83 -3.51 9.34
N LYS A 19 18.71 -3.70 8.35
CA LYS A 19 18.36 -3.60 6.93
C LYS A 19 17.37 -4.66 6.43
N TYR A 20 17.11 -5.71 7.20
CA TYR A 20 16.11 -6.75 6.91
C TYR A 20 14.85 -6.59 7.76
N ASP A 21 14.83 -5.62 8.68
CA ASP A 21 13.67 -5.30 9.50
C ASP A 21 12.68 -4.50 8.65
N VAL A 22 11.76 -5.22 8.02
CA VAL A 22 10.70 -4.69 7.16
C VAL A 22 9.75 -3.76 7.92
N ASP A 23 9.67 -3.88 9.25
CA ASP A 23 8.84 -3.01 10.08
C ASP A 23 9.56 -1.69 10.42
N LYS A 24 10.90 -1.68 10.54
CA LYS A 24 11.70 -0.44 10.57
C LYS A 24 11.72 0.31 9.25
N GLN A 25 11.65 -0.40 8.12
CA GLN A 25 11.54 0.23 6.79
C GLN A 25 10.15 0.84 6.51
N LYS A 26 9.16 0.55 7.35
CA LYS A 26 7.86 1.26 7.33
C LYS A 26 7.92 2.63 8.00
N GLU A 27 9.09 3.13 8.42
CA GLU A 27 9.19 4.54 8.79
C GLU A 27 8.82 5.45 7.60
N PRO A 28 7.90 6.42 7.77
CA PRO A 28 7.32 7.21 6.70
C PRO A 28 8.28 8.26 6.08
N ASN A 29 9.60 8.12 6.26
CA ASN A 29 10.60 9.11 5.85
C ASN A 29 11.21 8.88 4.47
N VAL A 30 10.59 8.04 3.62
CA VAL A 30 10.80 8.02 2.16
C VAL A 30 9.51 8.43 1.42
N ALA A 31 8.63 9.21 2.05
CA ALA A 31 7.40 9.70 1.42
C ALA A 31 7.64 10.64 0.22
N GLY A 32 8.88 11.13 0.03
CA GLY A 32 9.25 12.01 -1.09
C GLY A 32 9.57 11.31 -2.42
N ASP A 33 10.16 10.10 -2.41
CA ASP A 33 10.90 9.63 -3.60
C ASP A 33 10.33 8.39 -4.31
N ASP A 34 9.38 7.68 -3.67
CA ASP A 34 8.77 6.50 -4.28
C ASP A 34 7.40 6.78 -4.91
N ALA A 35 7.42 7.23 -6.17
CA ALA A 35 6.20 7.46 -6.95
C ALA A 35 5.32 6.20 -7.10
N PHE A 36 5.91 4.99 -7.09
CA PHE A 36 5.15 3.75 -7.16
C PHE A 36 4.40 3.52 -5.86
N ALA A 37 5.08 3.54 -4.70
CA ALA A 37 4.43 3.27 -3.41
C ALA A 37 3.31 4.27 -3.11
N ARG A 38 3.49 5.55 -3.48
CA ARG A 38 2.42 6.55 -3.34
C ARG A 38 1.18 6.20 -4.18
N LEU A 39 1.37 5.91 -5.48
CA LEU A 39 0.25 5.59 -6.35
C LEU A 39 -0.40 4.26 -5.97
N TYR A 40 0.40 3.28 -5.55
CA TYR A 40 -0.07 2.00 -5.05
C TYR A 40 -0.98 2.19 -3.83
N GLY A 41 -0.53 2.96 -2.83
CA GLY A 41 -1.32 3.22 -1.62
C GLY A 41 -2.64 3.96 -1.91
N VAL A 42 -2.65 4.89 -2.86
CA VAL A 42 -3.89 5.55 -3.32
C VAL A 42 -4.83 4.54 -3.98
N ILE A 43 -4.32 3.68 -4.87
CA ILE A 43 -5.11 2.65 -5.53
C ILE A 43 -5.66 1.64 -4.51
N GLU A 44 -4.86 1.23 -3.54
CA GLU A 44 -5.26 0.30 -2.48
C GLU A 44 -6.40 0.90 -1.62
N ALA A 45 -6.26 2.15 -1.19
CA ALA A 45 -7.30 2.85 -0.43
C ALA A 45 -8.60 3.03 -1.23
N ASP A 46 -8.50 3.37 -2.52
CA ASP A 46 -9.67 3.50 -3.41
C ASP A 46 -10.38 2.16 -3.63
N VAL A 47 -9.62 1.06 -3.73
CA VAL A 47 -10.17 -0.30 -3.83
C VAL A 47 -10.87 -0.69 -2.53
N GLU A 48 -10.23 -0.49 -1.37
CA GLU A 48 -10.82 -0.81 -0.07
C GLU A 48 -12.12 -0.02 0.15
N SER A 49 -12.11 1.28 -0.14
CA SER A 49 -13.31 2.12 -0.07
C SER A 49 -14.43 1.64 -0.99
N ALA A 50 -14.09 1.22 -2.22
CA ALA A 50 -15.07 0.68 -3.17
C ALA A 50 -15.66 -0.66 -2.69
N VAL A 51 -14.84 -1.53 -2.08
CA VAL A 51 -15.28 -2.81 -1.51
C VAL A 51 -16.21 -2.57 -0.33
N GLN A 52 -15.82 -1.75 0.65
CA GLN A 52 -16.67 -1.41 1.79
C GLN A 52 -18.01 -0.81 1.34
N LYS A 53 -17.99 0.07 0.34
CA LYS A 53 -19.22 0.65 -0.23
C LYS A 53 -20.08 -0.38 -0.94
N SER A 54 -19.47 -1.38 -1.59
CA SER A 54 -20.19 -2.49 -2.21
C SER A 54 -20.87 -3.37 -1.17
N GLU A 55 -20.22 -3.62 -0.03
CA GLU A 55 -20.80 -4.38 1.08
C GLU A 55 -21.99 -3.63 1.72
N LEU A 56 -21.86 -2.31 1.90
CA LEU A 56 -22.95 -1.44 2.34
C LEU A 56 -24.11 -1.48 1.35
N ALA A 57 -23.83 -1.36 0.05
CA ALA A 57 -24.86 -1.42 -0.99
C ALA A 57 -25.58 -2.79 -1.04
N ALA A 58 -24.90 -3.88 -0.70
CA ALA A 58 -25.49 -5.23 -0.68
C ALA A 58 -26.45 -5.44 0.50
N THR A 59 -26.29 -4.70 1.59
CA THR A 59 -27.12 -4.82 2.81
C THR A 59 -28.18 -3.72 2.92
N GLU A 60 -28.07 -2.67 2.12
CA GLU A 60 -29.01 -1.55 2.09
C GLU A 60 -30.36 -1.92 1.45
N LYS A 61 -31.46 -1.46 2.06
CA LYS A 61 -32.84 -1.73 1.62
C LYS A 61 -33.40 -0.60 0.77
N ASN A 62 -32.90 0.62 0.93
CA ASN A 62 -33.34 1.77 0.16
C ASN A 62 -32.78 1.72 -1.27
N ARG A 63 -33.66 1.46 -2.24
CA ARG A 63 -33.30 1.34 -3.67
C ARG A 63 -32.62 2.60 -4.22
N ALA A 64 -33.05 3.79 -3.81
CA ALA A 64 -32.43 5.04 -4.29
C ALA A 64 -30.99 5.17 -3.76
N THR A 65 -30.78 4.84 -2.49
CA THR A 65 -29.45 4.80 -1.86
C THR A 65 -28.54 3.78 -2.53
N VAL A 66 -29.02 2.56 -2.78
CA VAL A 66 -28.28 1.51 -3.49
C VAL A 66 -27.86 1.97 -4.89
N VAL A 67 -28.75 2.64 -5.63
CA VAL A 67 -28.43 3.17 -6.97
C VAL A 67 -27.34 4.24 -6.90
N ALA A 68 -27.40 5.14 -5.92
CA ALA A 68 -26.37 6.15 -5.69
C ALA A 68 -25.01 5.53 -5.35
N MET A 69 -24.97 4.60 -4.38
CA MET A 69 -23.75 3.87 -4.00
C MET A 69 -23.15 3.13 -5.20
N ASN A 70 -23.96 2.44 -5.99
CA ASN A 70 -23.50 1.73 -7.19
C ASN A 70 -22.98 2.67 -8.29
N ALA A 71 -23.54 3.87 -8.42
CA ALA A 71 -23.00 4.88 -9.33
C ALA A 71 -21.62 5.35 -8.89
N GLU A 72 -21.40 5.54 -7.59
CA GLU A 72 -20.09 5.89 -7.03
C GLU A 72 -19.08 4.76 -7.21
N ILE A 73 -19.45 3.51 -6.93
CA ILE A 73 -18.60 2.33 -7.14
C ILE A 73 -18.14 2.27 -8.62
N ARG A 74 -19.06 2.49 -9.57
CA ARG A 74 -18.72 2.53 -11.00
C ARG A 74 -17.75 3.66 -11.34
N ARG A 75 -17.92 4.85 -10.76
CA ARG A 75 -16.99 5.98 -10.96
C ARG A 75 -15.60 5.66 -10.42
N THR A 76 -15.50 5.10 -9.21
CA THR A 76 -14.21 4.69 -8.63
C THR A 76 -13.56 3.61 -9.48
N LYS A 77 -14.31 2.59 -9.91
CA LYS A 77 -13.81 1.55 -10.83
C LYS A 77 -13.26 2.14 -12.13
N ALA A 78 -13.94 3.13 -12.72
CA ALA A 78 -13.47 3.79 -13.95
C ALA A 78 -12.14 4.52 -13.72
N ARG A 79 -12.03 5.31 -12.64
CA ARG A 79 -10.75 5.98 -12.28
C ARG A 79 -9.63 4.97 -12.05
N LEU A 80 -9.89 3.89 -11.32
CA LEU A 80 -8.90 2.84 -11.08
C LEU A 80 -8.37 2.22 -12.38
N LEU A 81 -9.24 1.97 -13.36
CA LEU A 81 -8.83 1.47 -14.67
C LEU A 81 -7.93 2.44 -15.45
N GLU A 82 -8.07 3.76 -15.23
CA GLU A 82 -7.20 4.78 -15.83
C GLU A 82 -5.85 4.91 -15.11
N GLU A 83 -5.82 4.69 -13.79
CA GLU A 83 -4.59 4.79 -12.98
C GLU A 83 -3.73 3.52 -13.01
N LEU A 84 -4.34 2.34 -13.18
CA LEU A 84 -3.62 1.05 -13.20
C LEU A 84 -2.49 0.99 -14.24
N PRO A 85 -2.66 1.46 -15.50
CA PRO A 85 -1.56 1.51 -16.47
C PRO A 85 -0.40 2.40 -16.01
N LYS A 86 -0.67 3.48 -15.26
CA LYS A 86 0.38 4.35 -14.71
C LYS A 86 1.17 3.63 -13.62
N LEU A 87 0.46 2.92 -12.74
CA LEU A 87 1.08 2.09 -11.70
C LEU A 87 1.96 0.99 -12.32
N GLN A 88 1.48 0.31 -13.35
CA GLN A 88 2.23 -0.72 -14.06
C GLN A 88 3.53 -0.16 -14.68
N ARG A 89 3.48 1.03 -15.30
CA ARG A 89 4.69 1.69 -15.83
C ARG A 89 5.71 2.02 -14.73
N LEU A 90 5.25 2.44 -13.56
CA LEU A 90 6.13 2.73 -12.42
C LEU A 90 6.77 1.45 -11.86
N ALA A 91 6.05 0.33 -11.85
CA ALA A 91 6.60 -0.97 -11.46
C ALA A 91 7.75 -1.41 -12.38
N PHE A 92 7.56 -1.31 -13.70
CA PHE A 92 8.60 -1.69 -14.66
C PHE A 92 9.83 -0.78 -14.64
N LYS A 93 9.69 0.50 -14.26
CA LYS A 93 10.84 1.38 -14.07
C LYS A 93 11.70 1.02 -12.85
N LYS A 94 11.12 0.37 -11.85
CA LYS A 94 11.82 -0.06 -10.62
C LYS A 94 12.58 -1.38 -10.76
N VAL A 95 12.24 -2.19 -11.75
CA VAL A 95 12.95 -3.44 -12.04
C VAL A 95 13.81 -3.15 -13.28
N PRO A 96 15.11 -2.81 -13.15
CA PRO A 96 16.00 -2.86 -14.30
C PRO A 96 15.87 -4.27 -14.88
N ALA A 97 15.60 -4.36 -16.18
CA ALA A 97 15.53 -5.64 -16.86
C ALA A 97 16.81 -6.42 -16.52
N LEU A 98 16.66 -7.56 -15.84
CA LEU A 98 17.74 -8.52 -15.68
C LEU A 98 18.00 -9.11 -17.07
N HIS A 99 18.88 -8.47 -17.82
CA HIS A 99 19.50 -8.99 -19.03
C HIS A 99 20.99 -9.13 -18.80
#